data_AF-A0A521R1X8-F1
#
_entry.id   AF-A0A521R1X8-F1
#
_cell.length_a   1.000
_cell.length_b   1.000
_cell.length_c   1.000
_cell.angle_alpha   90.00
_cell.angle_beta   90.00
_cell.angle_gamma   90.00
#
_symmetry.space_group_name_H-M   'P 1'
#
loop_
_entity.id
_entity.type
_entity.pdbx_description
1 polymer ?
#
loop_
_entity_poly.entity_id
_entity_poly.type
_entity_poly.pdbx_seq_one_letter_code
_entity_poly.pdbx_strand_id
1 'polypeptide(L)'
;MKRRALFVGGASLALTGCFDRPCHERNPAQKAFLDGLQELAKPALASNNPLRVEEAARQSVALADKVGAFSDWCGTLTKIEGNAQTAAVTIDIGRQVSLYAFNDWALAFAGTVTEFFSTRSRAAPPPGLSEGAVAALKTLRLGERVTISGRMGEIAGSGVFDLSRLFGKSAADHRQFLQTPRFVARIEALQASKK
;
A
#
# COMPACT_ATOMS: atom_id res chain seq x y z
N MET A 1 0.14 -10.08 71.85
CA MET A 1 -0.95 -10.68 71.05
C MET A 1 -1.01 -10.01 69.68
N LYS A 2 -1.13 -10.83 68.64
CA LYS A 2 -0.97 -10.54 67.20
C LYS A 2 -1.81 -9.36 66.70
N ARG A 3 -1.17 -8.33 66.12
CA ARG A 3 -1.84 -7.34 65.26
C ARG A 3 -1.62 -7.75 63.80
N ARG A 4 -2.69 -8.19 63.14
CA ARG A 4 -2.75 -8.54 61.71
C ARG A 4 -2.65 -7.25 60.90
N ALA A 5 -1.59 -7.11 60.10
CA ALA A 5 -1.52 -6.13 59.04
C ALA A 5 -2.38 -6.62 57.87
N LEU A 6 -3.49 -5.94 57.61
CA LEU A 6 -4.26 -6.06 56.37
C LEU A 6 -3.52 -5.26 55.29
N PHE A 7 -2.75 -5.95 54.46
CA PHE A 7 -2.30 -5.40 53.19
C PHE A 7 -3.50 -5.35 52.25
N VAL A 8 -4.10 -4.17 52.12
CA VAL A 8 -5.01 -3.86 51.01
C VAL A 8 -4.14 -3.80 49.76
N GLY A 9 -4.10 -4.92 49.04
CA GLY A 9 -3.51 -4.98 47.71
C GLY A 9 -4.26 -4.03 46.81
N GLY A 10 -3.65 -2.88 46.53
CA GLY A 10 -4.08 -1.99 45.47
C GLY A 10 -4.00 -2.76 44.16
N ALA A 11 -5.14 -3.26 43.71
CA ALA A 11 -5.35 -3.68 42.33
C ALA A 11 -5.17 -2.42 41.48
N SER A 12 -3.92 -2.15 41.13
CA SER A 12 -3.57 -1.25 40.05
C SER A 12 -4.17 -1.91 38.81
N LEU A 13 -5.39 -1.51 38.45
CA LEU A 13 -5.96 -1.72 37.14
C LEU A 13 -5.01 -1.02 36.17
N ALA A 14 -3.96 -1.73 35.77
CA ALA A 14 -3.23 -1.42 34.57
C ALA A 14 -4.26 -1.54 33.45
N LEU A 15 -4.88 -0.40 33.11
CA LEU A 15 -5.45 -0.17 31.81
C LEU A 15 -4.29 -0.22 30.81
N THR A 16 -3.74 -1.42 30.59
CA THR A 16 -3.12 -1.77 29.32
C THR A 16 -4.28 -1.80 28.34
N GLY A 17 -4.78 -0.63 27.97
CA GLY A 17 -5.47 -0.48 26.70
C GLY A 17 -4.51 -1.07 25.69
N CYS A 18 -4.88 -2.22 25.13
CA CYS A 18 -4.22 -2.78 23.97
C CYS A 18 -4.22 -1.65 22.94
N PHE A 19 -3.13 -0.88 22.87
CA PHE A 19 -2.85 -0.03 21.72
C PHE A 19 -2.62 -1.02 20.60
N ASP A 20 -3.74 -1.40 20.00
CA ASP A 20 -3.82 -2.41 18.99
C ASP A 20 -2.89 -1.95 17.89
N ARG A 21 -1.79 -2.69 17.70
CA ARG A 21 -0.72 -2.29 16.80
C ARG A 21 -1.34 -1.96 15.45
N PRO A 22 -1.03 -0.81 14.81
CA PRO A 22 -1.60 -0.45 13.52
C PRO A 22 -1.51 -1.65 12.57
N CYS A 23 -2.59 -1.95 11.84
CA CYS A 23 -2.69 -3.25 11.18
C CYS A 23 -1.56 -3.53 10.18
N HIS A 24 -1.01 -2.48 9.55
CA HIS A 24 0.14 -2.56 8.64
C HIS A 24 1.45 -2.95 9.34
N GLU A 25 1.53 -2.83 10.67
CA GLU A 25 2.69 -3.28 11.45
C GLU A 25 2.57 -4.73 11.93
N ARG A 26 1.40 -5.36 11.77
CA ARG A 26 1.18 -6.77 12.14
C ARG A 26 1.87 -7.72 11.16
N ASN A 27 1.99 -7.30 9.90
CA ASN A 27 2.72 -8.04 8.86
C ASN A 27 4.19 -7.54 8.81
N PRO A 28 5.18 -8.40 9.13
CA PRO A 28 6.59 -7.99 9.17
C PRO A 28 7.13 -7.51 7.81
N ALA A 29 6.72 -8.15 6.72
CA ALA A 29 7.17 -7.78 5.37
C ALA A 29 6.60 -6.43 4.95
N GLN A 30 5.32 -6.19 5.23
CA GLN A 30 4.67 -4.90 5.01
C GLN A 30 5.35 -3.80 5.83
N LYS A 31 5.63 -4.07 7.11
CA LYS A 31 6.33 -3.13 7.98
C LYS A 31 7.72 -2.79 7.45
N ALA A 32 8.52 -3.79 7.09
CA ALA A 32 9.87 -3.59 6.57
C ALA A 32 9.88 -2.73 5.30
N PHE A 33 8.89 -2.94 4.41
CA PHE A 33 8.72 -2.11 3.22
C PHE A 33 8.44 -0.64 3.59
N LEU A 34 7.51 -0.39 4.51
CA LEU A 34 7.15 0.96 4.94
C LEU A 34 8.30 1.67 5.68
N ASP A 35 9.03 0.95 6.54
CA ASP A 35 10.19 1.47 7.24
C ASP A 35 11.29 1.84 6.22
N GLY A 36 11.56 0.99 5.24
CA GLY A 36 12.53 1.25 4.18
C GLY A 36 12.20 2.48 3.33
N LEU A 37 10.93 2.69 2.96
CA LEU A 37 10.51 3.91 2.27
C LEU A 37 10.75 5.15 3.14
N GLN A 38 10.48 5.05 4.44
CA GLN A 38 10.65 6.16 5.36
C GLN A 38 12.13 6.53 5.57
N GLU A 39 13.01 5.53 5.62
CA GLU A 39 14.47 5.71 5.71
C GLU A 39 15.04 6.41 4.48
N LEU A 40 14.46 6.19 3.30
CA LEU A 40 14.82 6.89 2.07
C LEU A 40 14.27 8.32 2.03
N ALA A 41 12.99 8.50 2.37
CA ALA A 41 12.28 9.77 2.20
C ALA A 41 12.73 10.84 3.21
N LYS A 42 12.85 10.50 4.49
CA LYS A 42 13.17 11.47 5.57
C LYS A 42 14.46 12.27 5.31
N PRO A 43 15.63 11.63 5.10
CA PRO A 43 16.88 12.38 4.91
C PRO A 43 16.88 13.14 3.57
N ALA A 44 16.26 12.60 2.53
CA ALA A 44 16.20 13.26 1.23
C ALA A 44 15.37 14.54 1.29
N LEU A 45 14.17 14.49 1.89
CA LEU A 45 13.30 15.65 2.09
C LEU A 45 13.92 16.72 2.99
N ALA A 46 14.65 16.31 4.04
CA ALA A 46 15.35 17.24 4.94
C ALA A 46 16.57 17.91 4.28
N SER A 47 17.18 17.29 3.27
CA SER A 47 18.43 17.79 2.68
C SER A 47 18.29 19.04 1.81
N ASN A 48 17.06 19.41 1.42
CA ASN A 48 16.76 20.44 0.41
C ASN A 48 17.51 20.28 -0.93
N ASN A 49 18.17 19.14 -1.18
CA ASN A 49 18.96 18.87 -2.37
C ASN A 49 18.12 18.12 -3.41
N PRO A 50 17.83 18.72 -4.58
CA PRO A 50 17.06 18.09 -5.65
C PRO A 50 17.56 16.71 -6.09
N LEU A 51 18.89 16.52 -6.17
CA LEU A 51 19.50 15.27 -6.61
C LEU A 51 19.30 14.15 -5.58
N ARG A 52 19.32 14.47 -4.27
CA ARG A 52 19.05 13.49 -3.22
C ARG A 52 17.57 13.09 -3.18
N VAL A 53 16.68 14.03 -3.47
CA VAL A 53 15.23 13.76 -3.59
C VAL A 53 14.97 12.84 -4.79
N GLU A 54 15.57 13.12 -5.95
CA GLU A 54 15.45 12.24 -7.12
C GLU A 54 15.99 10.84 -6.83
N GLU A 55 17.18 10.72 -6.25
CA GLU A 55 17.78 9.43 -5.94
C GLU A 55 16.95 8.63 -4.92
N ALA A 56 16.42 9.28 -3.88
CA ALA A 56 15.54 8.60 -2.92
C ALA A 56 14.23 8.13 -3.57
N ALA A 57 13.66 8.90 -4.50
CA ALA A 57 12.50 8.46 -5.27
C ALA A 57 12.83 7.22 -6.11
N ARG A 58 14.02 7.21 -6.75
CA ARG A 58 14.53 6.05 -7.50
C ARG A 58 14.72 4.81 -6.66
N GLN A 59 15.31 4.97 -5.49
CA GLN A 59 15.52 3.87 -4.58
C GLN A 59 14.20 3.34 -3.99
N SER A 60 13.21 4.21 -3.79
CA SER A 60 11.87 3.82 -3.33
C SER A 60 11.14 2.97 -4.37
N VAL A 61 11.29 3.32 -5.65
CA VAL A 61 10.80 2.51 -6.77
C VAL A 61 11.51 1.15 -6.83
N ALA A 62 12.84 1.14 -6.78
CA ALA A 62 13.61 -0.11 -6.78
C ALA A 62 13.30 -1.00 -5.55
N LEU A 63 12.94 -0.40 -4.41
CA LEU A 63 12.49 -1.12 -3.24
C LEU A 63 11.13 -1.80 -3.48
N ALA A 64 10.20 -1.11 -4.14
CA ALA A 64 8.91 -1.69 -4.52
C ALA A 64 9.07 -2.85 -5.52
N ASP A 65 9.97 -2.73 -6.50
CA ASP A 65 10.27 -3.83 -7.44
C ASP A 65 10.81 -5.08 -6.72
N LYS A 66 11.58 -4.90 -5.64
CA LYS A 66 12.09 -6.01 -4.81
C LYS A 66 11.00 -6.68 -3.95
N VAL A 67 9.89 -6.01 -3.69
CA VAL A 67 8.76 -6.63 -2.96
C VAL A 67 8.20 -7.79 -3.77
N GLY A 68 8.04 -7.61 -5.09
CA GLY A 68 7.46 -8.64 -5.97
C GLY A 68 6.09 -9.09 -5.45
N ALA A 69 5.93 -10.39 -5.20
CA ALA A 69 4.71 -10.93 -4.60
C ALA A 69 4.61 -10.55 -3.11
N PHE A 70 3.47 -10.03 -2.70
CA PHE A 70 3.13 -9.74 -1.31
C PHE A 70 1.84 -10.42 -0.91
N SER A 71 1.75 -10.80 0.36
CA SER A 71 0.57 -11.47 0.92
C SER A 71 0.11 -10.81 2.21
N ASP A 72 -1.20 -10.73 2.37
CA ASP A 72 -1.89 -10.33 3.58
C ASP A 72 -1.46 -8.96 4.10
N TRP A 73 -1.28 -8.01 3.19
CA TRP A 73 -1.02 -6.62 3.53
C TRP A 73 -2.31 -5.96 3.97
N CYS A 74 -2.26 -5.22 5.08
CA CYS A 74 -3.42 -4.49 5.59
C CYS A 74 -3.45 -3.06 5.06
N GLY A 75 -4.59 -2.62 4.58
CA GLY A 75 -4.80 -1.23 4.17
C GLY A 75 -6.23 -0.77 4.37
N THR A 76 -6.51 0.47 3.96
CA THR A 76 -7.83 1.08 3.98
C THR A 76 -8.28 1.36 2.55
N LEU A 77 -9.46 0.89 2.17
CA LEU A 77 -10.02 1.13 0.85
C LEU A 77 -10.50 2.57 0.74
N THR A 78 -9.87 3.39 -0.11
CA THR A 78 -10.19 4.82 -0.25
C THR A 78 -10.87 5.17 -1.56
N LYS A 79 -10.75 4.31 -2.57
CA LYS A 79 -11.40 4.50 -3.86
C LYS A 79 -11.78 3.18 -4.49
N ILE A 80 -12.91 3.16 -5.21
CA ILE A 80 -13.34 2.08 -6.09
C ILE A 80 -13.78 2.75 -7.40
N GLU A 81 -13.22 2.30 -8.52
CA GLU A 81 -13.56 2.72 -9.88
C GLU A 81 -13.99 1.48 -10.69
N GLY A 82 -14.98 1.63 -11.55
CA GLY A 82 -15.54 0.52 -12.34
C GLY A 82 -16.63 -0.26 -11.61
N ASN A 83 -16.71 -1.56 -11.90
CA ASN A 83 -17.66 -2.51 -11.30
C ASN A 83 -16.92 -3.72 -10.69
N ALA A 84 -17.63 -4.69 -10.13
CA ALA A 84 -16.98 -5.81 -9.44
C ALA A 84 -16.11 -6.72 -10.35
N GLN A 85 -16.42 -6.77 -11.65
CA GLN A 85 -15.69 -7.57 -12.63
C GLN A 85 -14.51 -6.78 -13.21
N THR A 86 -14.70 -5.49 -13.42
CA THR A 86 -13.70 -4.56 -13.93
C THR A 86 -13.52 -3.49 -12.85
N ALA A 87 -12.58 -3.70 -11.92
CA ALA A 87 -12.39 -2.82 -10.77
C ALA A 87 -10.96 -2.26 -10.75
N ALA A 88 -10.84 -0.97 -10.47
CA ALA A 88 -9.62 -0.39 -9.92
C ALA A 88 -9.93 0.15 -8.51
N VAL A 89 -9.10 -0.20 -7.55
CA VAL A 89 -9.24 0.27 -6.17
C VAL A 89 -7.98 0.99 -5.73
N THR A 90 -8.15 1.97 -4.86
CA THR A 90 -7.04 2.60 -4.14
C THR A 90 -7.09 2.15 -2.70
N ILE A 91 -5.98 1.62 -2.21
CA ILE A 91 -5.82 1.13 -0.85
C ILE A 91 -4.68 1.92 -0.21
N ASP A 92 -4.99 2.68 0.82
CA ASP A 92 -3.97 3.37 1.60
C ASP A 92 -3.36 2.39 2.60
N ILE A 93 -2.03 2.27 2.53
CA ILE A 93 -1.21 1.40 3.34
C ILE A 93 -0.36 2.26 4.28
N GLY A 94 -0.63 2.12 5.57
CA GLY A 94 -0.02 2.98 6.58
C GLY A 94 -0.40 4.45 6.38
N ARG A 95 0.51 5.36 6.71
CA ARG A 95 0.27 6.82 6.62
C ARG A 95 0.79 7.45 5.33
N GLN A 96 1.41 6.66 4.46
CA GLN A 96 2.31 7.20 3.42
C GLN A 96 2.09 6.57 2.05
N VAL A 97 1.68 5.30 1.97
CA VAL A 97 1.61 4.61 0.68
C VAL A 97 0.16 4.55 0.19
N SER A 98 -0.07 4.96 -1.05
CA SER A 98 -1.31 4.64 -1.77
C SER A 98 -1.02 3.56 -2.80
N LEU A 99 -1.66 2.40 -2.63
CA LEU A 99 -1.58 1.28 -3.54
C LEU A 99 -2.76 1.32 -4.51
N TYR A 100 -2.47 1.55 -5.78
CA TYR A 100 -3.45 1.46 -6.86
C TYR A 100 -3.45 0.03 -7.38
N ALA A 101 -4.59 -0.64 -7.23
CA ALA A 101 -4.68 -2.05 -7.52
C ALA A 101 -5.86 -2.32 -8.45
N PHE A 102 -5.62 -3.07 -9.53
CA PHE A 102 -6.62 -3.31 -10.57
C PHE A 102 -6.51 -4.73 -11.11
N ASN A 103 -7.56 -5.14 -11.80
CA ASN A 103 -7.69 -6.47 -12.39
C ASN A 103 -8.02 -6.46 -13.88
N ASP A 104 -8.43 -5.31 -14.42
CA ASP A 104 -8.72 -5.11 -15.84
C ASP A 104 -7.83 -3.99 -16.39
N TRP A 105 -7.11 -4.31 -17.46
CA TRP A 105 -6.29 -3.35 -18.18
C TRP A 105 -7.14 -2.26 -18.82
N ALA A 106 -8.35 -2.54 -19.31
CA ALA A 106 -9.21 -1.53 -19.91
C ALA A 106 -9.52 -0.38 -18.95
N LEU A 107 -9.72 -0.68 -17.65
CA LEU A 107 -9.88 0.36 -16.63
C LEU A 107 -8.57 0.96 -16.16
N ALA A 108 -7.50 0.17 -16.11
CA ALA A 108 -6.16 0.73 -15.86
C ALA A 108 -5.79 1.79 -16.92
N PHE A 109 -6.22 1.58 -18.18
CA PHE A 109 -6.04 2.48 -19.32
C PHE A 109 -7.19 3.48 -19.56
N ALA A 110 -8.24 3.47 -18.75
CA ALA A 110 -9.33 4.46 -18.81
C ALA A 110 -9.47 5.31 -17.54
N GLY A 111 -8.83 4.89 -16.45
CA GLY A 111 -8.95 5.49 -15.12
C GLY A 111 -7.80 6.41 -14.71
N THR A 112 -7.78 6.77 -13.43
CA THR A 112 -6.82 7.72 -12.84
C THR A 112 -5.36 7.27 -12.82
N VAL A 113 -5.11 6.01 -13.20
CA VAL A 113 -3.75 5.43 -13.26
C VAL A 113 -3.17 5.37 -14.67
N THR A 114 -3.94 5.78 -15.68
CA THR A 114 -3.54 5.82 -17.10
C THR A 114 -2.17 6.44 -17.34
N GLU A 115 -1.88 7.53 -16.65
CA GLU A 115 -0.62 8.27 -16.76
C GLU A 115 0.62 7.42 -16.39
N PHE A 116 0.44 6.37 -15.59
CA PHE A 116 1.52 5.49 -15.15
C PHE A 116 1.80 4.33 -16.13
N PHE A 117 0.98 4.15 -17.17
CA PHE A 117 1.16 3.07 -18.14
C PHE A 117 1.82 3.54 -19.44
N SER A 118 2.71 2.69 -19.94
CA SER A 118 3.26 2.74 -21.29
C SER A 118 2.23 2.19 -22.28
N THR A 119 1.87 3.01 -23.27
CA THR A 119 0.97 2.63 -24.37
C THR A 119 1.61 1.67 -25.38
N ARG A 120 2.87 1.26 -25.16
CA ARG A 120 3.65 0.43 -26.10
C ARG A 120 3.61 -1.07 -25.79
N SER A 121 3.10 -1.47 -24.62
CA SER A 121 3.04 -2.89 -24.27
C SER A 121 1.88 -3.60 -24.98
N ARG A 122 2.14 -4.84 -25.43
CA ARG A 122 1.19 -5.72 -26.13
C ARG A 122 0.92 -7.04 -25.38
N ALA A 123 1.22 -7.09 -24.08
CA ALA A 123 1.00 -8.29 -23.29
C ALA A 123 -0.50 -8.58 -23.12
N ALA A 124 -0.86 -9.86 -23.04
CA ALA A 124 -2.22 -10.29 -22.74
C ALA A 124 -2.64 -9.81 -21.34
N PRO A 125 -3.91 -9.38 -21.16
CA PRO A 125 -4.39 -8.98 -19.84
C PRO A 125 -4.25 -10.16 -18.86
N PRO A 126 -3.83 -9.92 -17.62
CA PRO A 126 -3.78 -10.94 -16.60
C PRO A 126 -5.18 -11.51 -16.35
N PRO A 127 -5.29 -12.75 -15.83
CA PRO A 127 -6.57 -13.24 -15.38
C PRO A 127 -7.12 -12.32 -14.29
N GLY A 128 -8.42 -12.03 -14.37
CA GLY A 128 -9.14 -11.15 -13.47
C GLY A 128 -9.14 -11.62 -12.02
N LEU A 129 -9.80 -10.86 -11.14
CA LEU A 129 -9.92 -11.22 -9.72
C LEU A 129 -10.54 -12.60 -9.55
N SER A 130 -10.09 -13.32 -8.52
CA SER A 130 -10.78 -14.53 -8.08
C SER A 130 -12.24 -14.22 -7.75
N GLU A 131 -13.13 -15.19 -7.93
CA GLU A 131 -14.56 -15.03 -7.61
C GLU A 131 -14.77 -14.55 -6.17
N GLY A 132 -13.92 -15.00 -5.23
CA GLY A 132 -13.92 -14.54 -3.85
C GLY A 132 -13.59 -13.05 -3.69
N ALA A 133 -12.63 -12.54 -4.46
CA ALA A 133 -12.31 -11.11 -4.45
C ALA A 133 -13.38 -10.26 -5.15
N VAL A 134 -13.99 -10.76 -6.23
CA VAL A 134 -15.16 -10.12 -6.86
C VAL A 134 -16.34 -10.05 -5.89
N ALA A 135 -16.61 -11.12 -5.15
CA ALA A 135 -17.64 -11.14 -4.12
C ALA A 135 -17.32 -10.16 -2.98
N ALA A 136 -16.06 -10.09 -2.54
CA ALA A 136 -15.63 -9.12 -1.53
C ALA A 136 -15.90 -7.68 -1.99
N LEU A 137 -15.48 -7.31 -3.21
CA LEU A 137 -15.71 -5.96 -3.77
C LEU A 137 -17.17 -5.54 -3.82
N LYS A 138 -18.11 -6.48 -4.04
CA LYS A 138 -19.56 -6.18 -4.00
C LYS A 138 -20.05 -5.75 -2.61
N THR A 139 -19.30 -6.09 -1.57
CA THR A 139 -19.68 -5.86 -0.17
C THR A 139 -18.86 -4.79 0.52
N LEU A 140 -17.64 -4.56 0.04
CA LEU A 140 -16.69 -3.61 0.60
C LEU A 140 -17.22 -2.17 0.50
N ARG A 141 -16.91 -1.37 1.52
CA ARG A 141 -17.23 0.06 1.56
C ARG A 141 -15.96 0.90 1.62
N LEU A 142 -16.06 2.14 1.13
CA LEU A 142 -14.99 3.12 1.32
C LEU A 142 -14.74 3.35 2.81
N GLY A 143 -13.47 3.50 3.19
CA GLY A 143 -13.02 3.60 4.58
C GLY A 143 -12.90 2.24 5.30
N GLU A 144 -13.27 1.13 4.66
CA GLU A 144 -13.16 -0.19 5.26
C GLU A 144 -11.70 -0.70 5.25
N ARG A 145 -11.34 -1.44 6.30
CA ARG A 145 -10.04 -2.12 6.36
C ARG A 145 -10.09 -3.37 5.50
N VAL A 146 -9.05 -3.56 4.69
CA VAL A 146 -8.93 -4.69 3.78
C VAL A 146 -7.61 -5.40 3.97
N THR A 147 -7.62 -6.69 3.69
CA THR A 147 -6.43 -7.52 3.51
C THR A 147 -6.26 -7.74 2.01
N ILE A 148 -5.09 -7.40 1.49
CA ILE A 148 -4.74 -7.55 0.08
C ILE A 148 -3.48 -8.42 -0.10
N SER A 149 -3.54 -9.31 -1.08
CA SER A 149 -2.40 -10.06 -1.59
C SER A 149 -2.30 -9.81 -3.09
N GLY A 150 -1.09 -9.77 -3.60
CA GLY A 150 -0.86 -9.36 -4.98
C GLY A 150 0.60 -9.34 -5.36
N ARG A 151 0.89 -8.70 -6.49
CA ARG A 151 2.27 -8.50 -6.95
C ARG A 151 2.52 -7.03 -7.22
N MET A 152 3.52 -6.47 -6.54
CA MET A 152 4.00 -5.11 -6.69
C MET A 152 4.72 -4.98 -8.02
N GLY A 153 4.43 -3.94 -8.80
CA GLY A 153 5.11 -3.67 -10.07
C GLY A 153 4.88 -4.70 -11.19
N GLU A 154 4.39 -5.90 -10.88
CA GLU A 154 4.08 -6.94 -11.87
C GLU A 154 2.67 -6.78 -12.43
N ILE A 155 2.54 -5.76 -13.26
CA ILE A 155 1.60 -5.80 -14.38
C ILE A 155 2.28 -6.72 -15.38
N ALA A 156 1.62 -7.78 -15.86
CA ALA A 156 2.25 -8.75 -16.77
C ALA A 156 3.11 -8.04 -17.85
N GLY A 157 4.42 -8.27 -17.81
CA GLY A 157 5.41 -7.59 -18.64
C GLY A 157 6.05 -6.39 -17.94
N SER A 158 7.33 -6.57 -17.57
CA SER A 158 8.29 -5.58 -17.06
C SER A 158 8.54 -4.35 -17.97
N GLY A 159 7.67 -4.08 -18.95
CA GLY A 159 7.74 -2.96 -19.88
C GLY A 159 6.44 -2.17 -20.04
N VAL A 160 5.39 -2.45 -19.25
CA VAL A 160 4.13 -1.69 -19.27
C VAL A 160 4.19 -0.51 -18.30
N PHE A 161 4.92 -0.63 -17.20
CA PHE A 161 5.04 0.43 -16.23
C PHE A 161 6.27 1.27 -16.54
N ASP A 162 6.06 2.52 -16.94
CA ASP A 162 7.16 3.44 -17.13
C ASP A 162 7.40 4.15 -15.80
N LEU A 163 8.28 3.57 -14.98
CA LEU A 163 8.68 4.16 -13.71
C LEU A 163 9.20 5.60 -13.90
N SER A 164 9.76 5.94 -15.07
CA SER A 164 10.16 7.32 -15.42
C SER A 164 9.00 8.31 -15.54
N ARG A 165 7.74 7.85 -15.51
CA ARG A 165 6.53 8.68 -15.39
C ARG A 165 6.01 8.80 -13.96
N LEU A 166 6.41 7.93 -13.04
CA LEU A 166 6.25 8.17 -11.59
C LEU A 166 7.29 9.18 -11.09
N PHE A 167 8.46 9.22 -11.73
CA PHE A 167 9.33 10.38 -11.65
C PHE A 167 8.65 11.53 -12.38
N GLY A 168 8.17 12.51 -11.63
CA GLY A 168 7.79 13.73 -12.31
C GLY A 168 9.02 14.43 -12.89
N LYS A 169 8.80 15.37 -13.78
CA LYS A 169 9.88 16.01 -14.54
C LYS A 169 10.67 17.01 -13.69
N SER A 170 10.33 17.11 -12.40
CA SER A 170 10.82 18.13 -11.49
C SER A 170 11.08 17.59 -10.09
N ALA A 171 11.94 18.30 -9.36
CA ALA A 171 12.19 18.03 -7.95
C ALA A 171 10.96 18.27 -7.05
N ALA A 172 9.93 19.00 -7.51
CA ALA A 172 8.68 19.16 -6.77
C ALA A 172 7.87 17.86 -6.82
N ASP A 173 7.78 17.24 -8.00
CA ASP A 173 7.07 15.98 -8.17
C ASP A 173 7.74 14.84 -7.39
N HIS A 174 9.07 14.78 -7.39
CA HIS A 174 9.81 13.80 -6.58
C HIS A 174 9.57 14.00 -5.08
N ARG A 175 9.49 15.24 -4.60
CA ARG A 175 9.17 15.51 -3.19
C ARG A 175 7.74 15.06 -2.86
N GLN A 176 6.78 15.36 -3.73
CA GLN A 176 5.40 14.92 -3.57
C GLN A 176 5.31 13.38 -3.53
N PHE A 177 6.04 12.71 -4.42
CA PHE A 177 6.13 11.25 -4.40
C PHE A 177 6.71 10.72 -3.08
N LEU A 178 7.80 11.28 -2.57
CA LEU A 178 8.38 10.84 -1.29
C LEU A 178 7.49 11.12 -0.08
N GLN A 179 6.62 12.13 -0.15
CA GLN A 179 5.65 12.43 0.91
C GLN A 179 4.46 11.47 0.90
N THR A 180 4.04 11.04 -0.29
CA THR A 180 2.94 10.08 -0.46
C THR A 180 3.28 9.11 -1.60
N PRO A 181 4.12 8.08 -1.36
CA PRO A 181 4.48 7.14 -2.40
C PRO A 181 3.26 6.45 -2.99
N ARG A 182 3.14 6.54 -4.31
CA ARG A 182 2.06 5.94 -5.09
C ARG A 182 2.63 4.75 -5.84
N PHE A 183 2.14 3.56 -5.51
CA PHE A 183 2.57 2.33 -6.17
C PHE A 183 1.40 1.64 -6.83
N VAL A 184 1.74 0.83 -7.81
CA VAL A 184 0.79 0.00 -8.53
C VAL A 184 1.04 -1.45 -8.20
N ALA A 185 -0.05 -2.19 -7.94
CA ALA A 185 0.00 -3.62 -7.77
C ALA A 185 -1.11 -4.30 -8.54
N ARG A 186 -0.84 -5.54 -8.96
CA ARG A 186 -1.89 -6.45 -9.37
C ARG A 186 -2.51 -7.10 -8.13
N ILE A 187 -3.84 -7.10 -8.04
CA ILE A 187 -4.55 -7.83 -6.98
C ILE A 187 -4.64 -9.31 -7.36
N GLU A 188 -4.24 -10.19 -6.44
CA GLU A 188 -4.51 -11.63 -6.52
C GLU A 188 -5.61 -12.05 -5.52
N ALA A 189 -5.66 -11.42 -4.35
CA ALA A 189 -6.74 -11.58 -3.39
C ALA A 189 -7.05 -10.26 -2.68
N LEU A 190 -8.34 -10.01 -2.44
CA LEU A 190 -8.83 -8.86 -1.68
C LEU A 190 -9.99 -9.31 -0.80
N GLN A 191 -9.92 -8.99 0.49
CA GLN A 191 -10.95 -9.36 1.46
C GLN A 191 -11.14 -8.24 2.49
N ALA A 192 -12.34 -8.12 3.03
CA ALA A 192 -12.58 -7.31 4.21
C ALA A 192 -11.76 -7.85 5.39
N SER A 193 -10.99 -6.98 6.04
CA SER A 193 -10.27 -7.32 7.26
C SER A 193 -11.26 -7.29 8.42
N LYS A 194 -11.86 -8.45 8.74
CA LYS A 194 -12.71 -8.59 9.92
C LYS A 194 -11.85 -8.28 11.16
N LYS A 195 -12.32 -7.35 11.98
CA LYS A 195 -11.64 -6.88 13.20
C LYS A 195 -11.25 -8.03 14.11
#